data_AF-A0A968RC79-F1
#
_entry.id   AF-A0A968RC79-F1
#
_cell.length_a   1.000
_cell.length_b   1.000
_cell.length_c   1.000
_cell.angle_alpha   90.00
_cell.angle_beta   90.00
_cell.angle_gamma   90.00
#
_symmetry.space_group_name_H-M   'P 1'
#
loop_
_entity.id
_entity.type
_entity.pdbx_description
1 polymer ?
#
loop_
_entity_poly.entity_id
_entity_poly.type
_entity_poly.pdbx_seq_one_letter_code
_entity_poly.pdbx_strand_id
1 'polypeptide(L)'
;MGFLPPGSRGVIENPFVSHAFLDALPAGTLCGRLRVTEQGEVISQRYANRVTATFHLERLLSGVVRTSLLHQSGPRPPHPMRGPWSEVVAKSFDAYRSLVEADGFVAFFRAATPIDAIEQARIGSRPTRRSGAATLADLRAIPWVFSWSQARFHLPGWYGVGSALDWLARERPDDWQAVHDALPRWPFLKYLLHNVEASLLMADPAIMTLYAALVPDTALRDIMLSRILAEYQRARDGVAALFGEPVIRRRPGQLHTIAVRNRGLAWLHHEQVRLLAAYRAAPKEVTLNALLLTVNAIAMGQKTTG
;
A
#
# COMPACT_ATOMS: atom_id res chain seq x y z
N MET A 1 -24.56 -11.22 16.34
CA MET A 1 -24.12 -12.57 15.94
C MET A 1 -23.98 -12.58 14.43
N GLY A 2 -22.76 -12.74 13.92
CA GLY A 2 -22.43 -12.71 12.50
C GLY A 2 -21.00 -13.20 12.39
N PHE A 3 -20.86 -14.51 12.18
CA PHE A 3 -19.62 -15.26 12.25
C PHE A 3 -18.66 -14.84 11.12
N LEU A 4 -17.40 -14.55 11.49
CA LEU A 4 -16.29 -14.88 10.60
C LEU A 4 -16.26 -16.41 10.48
N PRO A 5 -16.25 -16.98 9.27
CA PRO A 5 -16.20 -18.43 9.12
C PRO A 5 -14.88 -18.97 9.70
N PRO A 6 -14.90 -20.17 10.31
CA PRO A 6 -13.69 -20.82 10.79
C PRO A 6 -12.85 -21.23 9.58
N GLY A 7 -11.77 -20.50 9.32
CA GLY A 7 -10.89 -20.78 8.18
C GLY A 7 -10.40 -19.58 7.38
N SER A 8 -10.72 -18.34 7.76
CA SER A 8 -10.09 -17.15 7.17
C SER A 8 -8.59 -17.12 7.52
N ARG A 9 -7.79 -17.82 6.71
CA ARG A 9 -6.34 -17.68 6.64
C ARG A 9 -6.05 -16.28 6.10
N GLY A 10 -6.08 -15.29 6.99
CA GLY A 10 -5.57 -13.95 6.68
C GLY A 10 -4.08 -14.07 6.41
N VAL A 11 -3.70 -14.05 5.13
CA VAL A 11 -2.33 -13.74 4.73
C VAL A 11 -2.16 -12.26 5.03
N ILE A 12 -1.51 -11.97 6.14
CA ILE A 12 -1.14 -10.59 6.48
C ILE A 12 0.20 -10.37 5.78
N GLU A 13 0.13 -9.75 4.61
CA GLU A 13 1.30 -9.24 3.89
C GLU A 13 1.74 -7.96 4.62
N ASN A 14 2.55 -8.12 5.67
CA ASN A 14 3.37 -7.03 6.17
C ASN A 14 4.83 -7.47 6.12
N PRO A 15 5.71 -6.70 5.46
CA PRO A 15 7.14 -6.95 5.48
C PRO A 15 7.79 -6.79 6.86
N PHE A 16 7.01 -6.55 7.95
CA PHE A 16 7.40 -6.38 9.35
C PHE A 16 6.34 -6.88 10.35
N VAL A 17 6.52 -8.08 10.90
CA VAL A 17 5.92 -8.44 12.19
C VAL A 17 6.60 -7.60 13.28
N SER A 18 6.05 -6.41 13.49
CA SER A 18 6.48 -5.47 14.52
C SER A 18 5.62 -5.62 15.77
N HIS A 19 6.10 -5.14 16.92
CA HIS A 19 5.25 -5.02 18.11
C HIS A 19 3.97 -4.24 17.82
N ALA A 20 4.02 -3.20 16.98
CA ALA A 20 2.85 -2.43 16.56
C ALA A 20 1.82 -3.26 15.79
N PHE A 21 2.27 -4.18 14.92
CA PHE A 21 1.38 -5.12 14.25
C PHE A 21 0.70 -6.06 15.25
N LEU A 22 1.48 -6.64 16.17
CA LEU A 22 0.94 -7.58 17.16
C LEU A 22 -0.02 -6.89 18.13
N ASP A 23 0.28 -5.66 18.55
CA ASP A 23 -0.59 -4.82 19.40
C ASP A 23 -1.90 -4.44 18.71
N ALA A 24 -1.92 -4.41 17.38
CA ALA A 24 -3.11 -4.13 16.58
C ALA A 24 -4.04 -5.33 16.40
N LEU A 25 -3.61 -6.54 16.79
CA LEU A 25 -4.43 -7.74 16.67
C LEU A 25 -5.63 -7.69 17.64
N PRO A 26 -6.81 -8.17 17.23
CA PRO A 26 -7.93 -8.29 18.15
C PRO A 26 -7.60 -9.21 19.33
N ALA A 27 -8.13 -8.88 20.51
CA ALA A 27 -7.94 -9.71 21.70
C ALA A 27 -8.42 -11.15 21.45
N GLY A 28 -7.59 -12.12 21.83
CA GLY A 28 -7.88 -13.56 21.68
C GLY A 28 -7.48 -14.18 20.33
N THR A 29 -6.96 -13.42 19.35
CA THR A 29 -6.52 -14.01 18.07
C THR A 29 -5.12 -14.62 18.11
N LEU A 30 -4.34 -14.33 19.15
CA LEU A 30 -2.97 -14.81 19.32
C LEU A 30 -2.83 -15.46 20.71
N CYS A 31 -2.67 -16.78 20.71
CA CYS A 31 -2.60 -17.61 21.92
C CYS A 31 -1.32 -18.49 21.89
N GLY A 32 -0.15 -17.85 21.81
CA GLY A 32 1.16 -18.52 21.82
C GLY A 32 1.61 -19.12 20.49
N ARG A 33 0.78 -19.04 19.43
CA ARG A 33 1.12 -19.56 18.09
C ARG A 33 0.92 -18.49 17.03
N LEU A 34 1.99 -18.15 16.32
CA LEU A 34 1.97 -17.25 15.18
C LEU A 34 2.44 -18.00 13.93
N ARG A 35 1.68 -17.87 12.85
CA ARG A 35 2.10 -18.30 11.50
C ARG A 35 2.07 -17.08 10.60
N VAL A 36 3.21 -16.75 10.00
CA VAL A 36 3.38 -15.60 9.09
C VAL A 36 4.01 -16.09 7.79
N THR A 37 3.64 -15.44 6.69
CA THR A 37 4.28 -15.61 5.39
C THR A 37 5.34 -14.53 5.22
N GLU A 38 6.59 -14.93 5.06
CA GLU A 38 7.69 -14.02 4.69
C GLU A 38 7.79 -13.97 3.15
N GLN A 39 7.77 -12.77 2.58
CA GLN A 39 7.94 -12.61 1.13
C GLN A 39 9.42 -12.75 0.73
N GLY A 40 9.68 -13.21 -0.50
CA GLY A 40 11.04 -13.56 -0.95
C GLY A 40 12.03 -12.39 -0.87
N GLU A 41 11.55 -11.19 -1.17
CA GLU A 41 12.30 -9.93 -1.16
C GLU A 41 12.78 -9.50 0.23
N VAL A 42 12.16 -9.98 1.32
CA VAL A 42 12.57 -9.67 2.70
C VAL A 42 13.51 -10.72 3.29
N ILE A 43 13.65 -11.89 2.67
CA ILE A 43 14.45 -12.99 3.21
C ILE A 43 15.91 -12.58 3.41
N SER A 44 16.53 -11.97 2.41
CA SER A 44 17.92 -11.53 2.51
C SER A 44 18.10 -10.45 3.58
N GLN A 45 17.13 -9.56 3.75
CA GLN A 45 17.20 -8.49 4.75
C GLN A 45 17.08 -9.02 6.18
N ARG A 46 16.45 -10.18 6.39
CA ARG A 46 16.14 -10.73 7.72
C ARG A 46 17.04 -11.89 8.12
N TYR A 47 17.44 -12.71 7.15
CA TYR A 47 18.05 -14.00 7.41
C TYR A 47 19.41 -14.18 6.74
N ALA A 48 19.94 -13.18 6.01
CA ALA A 48 21.22 -13.33 5.30
C ALA A 48 22.43 -13.53 6.24
N ASN A 49 22.36 -13.05 7.48
CA ASN A 49 23.41 -13.28 8.47
C ASN A 49 22.81 -13.60 9.84
N ARG A 50 23.59 -14.34 10.63
CA ARG A 50 23.18 -14.85 11.94
C ARG A 50 22.74 -13.74 12.89
N VAL A 51 23.45 -12.61 12.93
CA VAL A 51 23.14 -11.50 13.85
C VAL A 51 21.75 -10.92 13.54
N THR A 52 21.48 -10.65 12.27
CA THR A 52 20.20 -10.09 11.82
C THR A 52 19.06 -11.09 12.02
N ALA A 53 19.32 -12.36 11.73
CA ALA A 53 18.37 -13.45 11.92
C ALA A 53 17.99 -13.62 13.41
N THR A 54 18.99 -13.68 14.29
CA THR A 54 18.78 -13.80 15.74
C THR A 54 17.98 -12.62 16.26
N PHE A 55 18.38 -11.38 15.95
CA PHE A 55 17.64 -10.19 16.36
C PHE A 55 16.18 -10.21 15.89
N HIS A 56 15.95 -10.61 14.64
CA HIS A 56 14.60 -10.70 14.09
C HIS A 56 13.75 -11.74 14.81
N LEU A 57 14.29 -12.95 15.04
CA LEU A 57 13.60 -14.04 15.72
C LEU A 57 13.33 -13.74 17.19
N GLU A 58 14.28 -13.12 17.90
CA GLU A 58 14.09 -12.69 19.29
C GLU A 58 12.97 -11.67 19.42
N ARG A 59 12.92 -10.69 18.50
CA ARG A 59 11.87 -9.67 18.47
C ARG A 59 10.50 -10.28 18.15
N LEU A 60 10.46 -11.24 17.23
CA LEU A 60 9.24 -11.99 16.92
C LEU A 60 8.75 -12.78 18.13
N LEU A 61 9.62 -13.55 18.77
CA LEU A 61 9.30 -14.35 19.95
C LEU A 61 8.81 -13.47 21.11
N SER A 62 9.56 -12.41 21.43
CA SER A 62 9.20 -11.45 22.48
C SER A 62 7.83 -10.83 22.22
N GLY A 63 7.57 -10.39 20.99
CA GLY A 63 6.29 -9.84 20.60
C GLY A 63 5.14 -10.84 20.75
N VAL A 64 5.33 -12.07 20.31
CA VAL A 64 4.31 -13.13 20.40
C VAL A 64 4.01 -13.48 21.85
N VAL A 65 5.04 -13.66 22.69
CA VAL A 65 4.87 -13.96 24.12
C VAL A 65 4.12 -12.83 24.81
N ARG A 66 4.57 -11.59 24.66
CA ARG A 66 3.93 -10.42 25.28
C ARG A 66 2.47 -10.30 24.87
N THR A 67 2.18 -10.37 23.58
CA THR A 67 0.82 -10.20 23.06
C THR A 67 -0.08 -11.35 23.49
N SER A 68 0.45 -12.58 23.51
CA SER A 68 -0.30 -13.74 24.00
C SER A 68 -0.69 -13.59 25.47
N LEU A 69 0.23 -13.12 26.32
CA LEU A 69 -0.05 -12.83 27.74
C LEU A 69 -1.13 -11.75 27.89
N LEU A 70 -1.06 -10.66 27.12
CA LEU A 70 -2.06 -9.59 27.14
C LEU A 70 -3.44 -10.05 26.66
N HIS A 71 -3.51 -11.07 25.80
CA HIS A 71 -4.75 -11.64 25.28
C HIS A 71 -5.37 -12.69 26.21
N GLN A 72 -4.66 -13.18 27.24
CA GLN A 72 -5.18 -14.17 28.19
C GLN A 72 -6.37 -13.66 29.01
N SER A 73 -6.51 -12.34 29.18
CA SER A 73 -7.64 -11.72 29.88
C SER A 73 -9.00 -11.90 29.16
N GLY A 74 -9.01 -12.54 27.99
CA GLY A 74 -10.22 -12.82 27.23
C GLY A 74 -10.58 -11.73 26.22
N PRO A 75 -11.69 -11.91 25.48
CA PRO A 75 -12.15 -10.96 24.48
C PRO A 75 -12.47 -9.60 25.13
N ARG A 76 -12.07 -8.51 24.47
CA ARG A 76 -12.41 -7.15 24.88
C ARG A 76 -13.67 -6.68 24.16
N PRO A 77 -14.49 -5.81 24.78
CA PRO A 77 -15.59 -5.18 24.06
C PRO A 77 -15.04 -4.39 22.86
N PRO A 78 -15.82 -4.28 21.77
CA PRO A 78 -15.43 -3.44 20.65
C PRO A 78 -15.14 -2.00 21.09
N HIS A 79 -14.15 -1.36 20.46
CA HIS A 79 -13.84 0.04 20.75
C HIS A 79 -15.10 0.91 20.53
N PRO A 80 -15.42 1.90 21.40
CA PRO A 80 -16.62 2.72 21.26
C PRO A 80 -16.76 3.40 19.89
N MET A 81 -15.63 3.77 19.27
CA MET A 81 -15.58 4.37 17.94
C MET A 81 -15.75 3.36 16.78
N ARG A 82 -15.98 2.07 17.04
CA ARG A 82 -16.18 1.08 15.97
C ARG A 82 -17.38 1.43 15.08
N GLY A 83 -18.46 1.95 15.66
CA GLY A 83 -19.65 2.38 14.92
C GLY A 83 -19.33 3.53 13.96
N PRO A 84 -18.94 4.71 14.46
CA PRO A 84 -18.54 5.84 13.61
C PRO A 84 -17.47 5.47 12.58
N TRP A 85 -16.47 4.67 12.97
CA TRP A 85 -15.41 4.23 12.06
C TRP A 85 -15.90 3.32 10.94
N SER A 86 -17.00 2.58 11.12
CA SER A 86 -17.57 1.75 10.05
C SER A 86 -18.13 2.59 8.90
N GLU A 87 -18.68 3.77 9.19
CA GLU A 87 -19.12 4.72 8.16
C GLU A 87 -17.91 5.31 7.40
N VAL A 88 -16.82 5.63 8.11
CA VAL A 88 -15.56 6.08 7.49
C VAL A 88 -15.02 5.02 6.52
N VAL A 89 -15.04 3.75 6.91
CA VAL A 89 -14.63 2.63 6.04
C VAL A 89 -15.53 2.54 4.80
N ALA A 90 -16.84 2.69 4.95
CA ALA A 90 -17.78 2.69 3.83
C ALA A 90 -17.48 3.85 2.85
N LYS A 91 -17.28 5.07 3.35
CA LYS A 91 -16.91 6.22 2.52
C LYS A 91 -15.59 6.04 1.79
N SER A 92 -14.60 5.45 2.45
CA SER A 92 -13.32 5.12 1.81
C SER A 92 -13.50 4.12 0.69
N PHE A 93 -14.35 3.11 0.90
CA PHE A 93 -14.63 2.09 -0.10
C PHE A 93 -15.40 2.64 -1.29
N ASP A 94 -16.40 3.50 -1.05
CA ASP A 94 -17.18 4.16 -2.11
C ASP A 94 -16.29 5.05 -2.98
N ALA A 95 -15.38 5.83 -2.37
CA ALA A 95 -14.43 6.65 -3.10
C ALA A 95 -13.49 5.80 -3.96
N TYR A 96 -12.96 4.69 -3.41
CA TYR A 96 -12.14 3.76 -4.17
C TYR A 96 -12.90 3.15 -5.35
N ARG A 97 -14.12 2.65 -5.12
CA ARG A 97 -14.98 2.09 -6.18
C ARG A 97 -15.28 3.11 -7.26
N SER A 98 -15.62 4.34 -6.87
CA SER A 98 -15.89 5.42 -7.81
C SER A 98 -14.71 5.73 -8.74
N LEU A 99 -13.46 5.49 -8.31
CA LEU A 99 -12.30 5.61 -9.20
C LEU A 99 -12.17 4.37 -10.09
N VAL A 100 -12.12 3.17 -9.50
CA VAL A 100 -11.77 1.97 -10.26
C VAL A 100 -12.87 1.51 -11.22
N GLU A 101 -14.10 1.96 -11.00
CA GLU A 101 -15.27 1.72 -11.85
C GLU A 101 -15.55 2.89 -12.80
N ALA A 102 -14.77 3.98 -12.75
CA ALA A 102 -14.93 5.11 -13.67
C ALA A 102 -14.61 4.72 -15.11
N ASP A 103 -15.35 5.31 -16.05
CA ASP A 103 -15.10 5.13 -17.48
C ASP A 103 -13.66 5.50 -17.84
N GLY A 104 -13.01 4.62 -18.60
CA GLY A 104 -11.62 4.80 -19.00
C GLY A 104 -10.57 4.48 -17.92
N PHE A 105 -10.96 4.10 -16.70
CA PHE A 105 -9.99 3.77 -15.64
C PHE A 105 -9.03 2.65 -16.04
N VAL A 106 -9.53 1.58 -16.66
CA VAL A 106 -8.69 0.47 -17.13
C VAL A 106 -7.71 0.94 -18.22
N ALA A 107 -8.14 1.81 -19.13
CA ALA A 107 -7.27 2.37 -20.16
C ALA A 107 -6.17 3.25 -19.54
N PHE A 108 -6.54 4.10 -18.58
CA PHE A 108 -5.59 4.90 -17.80
C PHE A 108 -4.59 4.02 -17.05
N PHE A 109 -5.06 3.02 -16.30
CA PHE A 109 -4.20 2.08 -15.56
C PHE A 109 -3.19 1.39 -16.47
N ARG A 110 -3.63 0.85 -17.61
CA ARG A 110 -2.73 0.16 -18.54
C ARG A 110 -1.70 1.08 -19.17
N ALA A 111 -2.07 2.31 -19.48
CA ALA A 111 -1.16 3.27 -20.08
C ALA A 111 -0.22 3.95 -19.06
N ALA A 112 -0.71 4.28 -17.87
CA ALA A 112 0.04 4.97 -16.82
C ALA A 112 0.89 4.03 -15.95
N THR A 113 0.93 2.72 -16.23
CA THR A 113 1.73 1.74 -15.48
C THR A 113 2.46 0.77 -16.42
N PRO A 114 3.53 0.09 -15.96
CA PRO A 114 4.24 -0.92 -16.76
C PRO A 114 3.55 -2.31 -16.73
N ILE A 115 2.23 -2.38 -16.59
CA ILE A 115 1.51 -3.66 -16.47
C ILE A 115 1.75 -4.59 -17.67
N ASP A 116 1.89 -4.03 -18.87
CA ASP A 116 2.24 -4.76 -20.09
C ASP A 116 3.60 -5.45 -19.99
N ALA A 117 4.61 -4.77 -19.46
CA ALA A 117 5.90 -5.37 -19.20
C ALA A 117 5.82 -6.47 -18.13
N ILE A 118 5.09 -6.20 -17.04
CA ILE A 118 4.91 -7.14 -15.91
C ILE A 118 4.18 -8.41 -16.35
N GLU A 119 3.26 -8.31 -17.31
CA GLU A 119 2.56 -9.46 -17.88
C GLU A 119 3.47 -10.36 -18.73
N GLN A 120 4.50 -9.79 -19.36
CA GLN A 120 5.52 -10.53 -20.13
C GLN A 120 6.63 -11.07 -19.24
N ALA A 121 6.94 -10.33 -18.17
CA ALA A 121 7.83 -10.76 -17.12
C ALA A 121 7.19 -11.97 -16.45
N ARG A 122 7.73 -13.18 -16.65
CA ARG A 122 7.32 -14.37 -15.89
C ARG A 122 7.79 -14.27 -14.43
N ILE A 123 7.51 -13.14 -13.77
CA ILE A 123 7.85 -12.81 -12.38
C ILE A 123 6.90 -13.61 -11.50
N GLY A 124 7.29 -14.85 -11.23
CA GLY A 124 6.55 -15.81 -10.43
C GLY A 124 6.01 -16.99 -11.24
N SER A 125 5.74 -18.10 -10.57
CA SER A 125 5.24 -19.35 -11.18
C SER A 125 3.77 -19.28 -11.62
N ARG A 126 3.10 -18.15 -11.36
CA ARG A 126 1.65 -17.99 -11.47
C ARG A 126 1.32 -16.97 -12.55
N PRO A 127 0.36 -17.25 -13.45
CA PRO A 127 -0.08 -16.28 -14.46
C PRO A 127 -0.66 -15.04 -13.78
N THR A 128 -0.44 -13.87 -14.38
CA THR A 128 -0.87 -12.55 -13.90
C THR A 128 -2.39 -12.36 -13.91
N ARG A 129 -3.09 -13.17 -14.72
CA ARG A 129 -4.54 -13.22 -14.89
C ARG A 129 -5.13 -14.56 -14.44
N ARG A 130 -6.42 -14.60 -14.09
CA ARG A 130 -7.10 -15.85 -13.74
C ARG A 130 -7.61 -16.59 -14.97
N SER A 131 -8.25 -15.88 -15.91
CA SER A 131 -8.85 -16.44 -17.14
C SER A 131 -8.23 -15.91 -18.43
N GLY A 132 -7.43 -14.83 -18.36
CA GLY A 132 -6.74 -14.24 -19.52
C GLY A 132 -7.41 -12.99 -20.09
N ALA A 133 -8.56 -12.58 -19.54
CA ALA A 133 -9.30 -11.40 -19.95
C ALA A 133 -8.60 -10.09 -19.50
N ALA A 134 -8.61 -9.08 -20.35
CA ALA A 134 -7.99 -7.78 -20.07
C ALA A 134 -8.84 -6.87 -19.12
N THR A 135 -9.43 -7.43 -18.07
CA THR A 135 -10.28 -6.71 -17.11
C THR A 135 -9.64 -6.62 -15.73
N LEU A 136 -10.03 -5.61 -14.94
CA LEU A 136 -9.55 -5.45 -13.56
C LEU A 136 -9.93 -6.64 -12.67
N ALA A 137 -11.13 -7.20 -12.85
CA ALA A 137 -11.61 -8.36 -12.09
C ALA A 137 -10.78 -9.63 -12.34
N ASP A 138 -10.12 -9.72 -13.50
CA ASP A 138 -9.26 -10.85 -13.86
C ASP A 138 -7.81 -10.65 -13.43
N LEU A 139 -7.41 -9.42 -13.10
CA LEU A 139 -6.06 -9.10 -12.64
C LEU A 139 -5.85 -9.61 -11.21
N ARG A 140 -4.71 -10.27 -10.97
CA ARG A 140 -4.35 -10.72 -9.63
C ARG A 140 -3.83 -9.57 -8.77
N ALA A 141 -3.93 -9.72 -7.45
CA ALA A 141 -3.51 -8.72 -6.47
C ALA A 141 -2.03 -8.31 -6.62
N ILE A 142 -1.12 -9.26 -6.88
CA ILE A 142 0.32 -8.96 -7.01
C ILE A 142 0.59 -8.04 -8.23
N PRO A 143 0.19 -8.39 -9.48
CA PRO A 143 0.33 -7.48 -10.62
C PRO A 143 -0.36 -6.12 -10.41
N TRP A 144 -1.52 -6.09 -9.76
CA TRP A 144 -2.23 -4.84 -9.44
C TRP A 144 -1.39 -3.91 -8.57
N VAL A 145 -0.98 -4.40 -7.41
CA VAL A 145 -0.18 -3.63 -6.44
C VAL A 145 1.18 -3.26 -7.03
N PHE A 146 1.84 -4.22 -7.67
CA PHE A 146 3.18 -4.03 -8.23
C PHE A 146 3.21 -2.97 -9.35
N SER A 147 2.20 -2.94 -10.22
CA SER A 147 2.12 -1.95 -11.31
C SER A 147 2.02 -0.51 -10.78
N TRP A 148 1.19 -0.27 -9.76
CA TRP A 148 1.09 1.04 -9.14
C TRP A 148 2.33 1.45 -8.36
N SER A 149 3.02 0.51 -7.73
CA SER A 149 4.27 0.77 -7.01
C SER A 149 5.42 1.11 -7.96
N GLN A 150 5.53 0.41 -9.10
CA GLN A 150 6.50 0.75 -10.15
C GLN A 150 6.33 2.18 -10.65
N ALA A 151 5.09 2.61 -10.89
CA ALA A 151 4.77 3.97 -11.34
C ALA A 151 4.67 5.02 -10.21
N ARG A 152 5.03 4.65 -8.96
CA ARG A 152 5.00 5.52 -7.76
C ARG A 152 3.62 6.11 -7.43
N PHE A 153 2.55 5.46 -7.87
CA PHE A 153 1.20 5.79 -7.43
C PHE A 153 0.92 5.21 -6.04
N HIS A 154 1.34 3.96 -5.78
CA HIS A 154 0.99 3.21 -4.56
C HIS A 154 -0.52 3.25 -4.22
N LEU A 155 -1.36 3.41 -5.26
CA LEU A 155 -2.79 3.70 -5.17
C LEU A 155 -3.55 2.78 -4.18
N PRO A 156 -3.33 1.45 -4.15
CA PRO A 156 -4.09 0.55 -3.29
C PRO A 156 -3.84 0.77 -1.79
N GLY A 157 -2.74 1.43 -1.41
CA GLY A 157 -2.37 1.64 -0.01
C GLY A 157 -3.00 2.86 0.66
N TRP A 158 -3.64 3.75 -0.12
CA TRP A 158 -4.13 5.03 0.44
C TRP A 158 -5.37 5.62 -0.23
N TYR A 159 -5.70 5.23 -1.47
CA TYR A 159 -6.81 5.86 -2.18
C TYR A 159 -8.16 5.61 -1.50
N GLY A 160 -8.95 6.67 -1.30
CA GLY A 160 -10.23 6.66 -0.60
C GLY A 160 -10.13 7.12 0.86
N VAL A 161 -8.95 7.00 1.48
CA VAL A 161 -8.74 7.45 2.87
C VAL A 161 -8.91 8.96 3.00
N GLY A 162 -8.42 9.72 2.01
CA GLY A 162 -8.54 11.17 2.00
C GLY A 162 -9.99 11.62 1.96
N SER A 163 -10.77 11.09 1.03
CA SER A 163 -12.21 11.35 0.91
C SER A 163 -12.97 10.99 2.19
N ALA A 164 -12.64 9.85 2.83
CA ALA A 164 -13.30 9.41 4.04
C ALA A 164 -12.99 10.30 5.26
N LEU A 165 -11.72 10.69 5.44
CA LEU A 165 -11.31 11.57 6.52
C LEU A 165 -11.83 13.00 6.33
N ASP A 166 -11.84 13.48 5.09
CA ASP A 166 -12.38 14.79 4.72
C ASP A 166 -13.89 14.86 4.97
N TRP A 167 -14.63 13.79 4.61
CA TRP A 167 -16.05 13.64 4.98
C TRP A 167 -16.25 13.62 6.50
N LEU A 168 -15.47 12.82 7.24
CA LEU A 168 -15.57 12.72 8.70
C LEU A 168 -15.36 14.10 9.35
N ALA A 169 -14.35 14.84 8.92
CA ALA A 169 -14.02 16.16 9.46
C ALA A 169 -15.12 17.21 9.19
N ARG A 170 -15.78 17.16 8.03
CA ARG A 170 -16.79 18.16 7.65
C ARG A 170 -18.20 17.83 8.14
N GLU A 171 -18.62 16.57 7.97
CA GLU A 171 -20.01 16.16 8.20
C GLU A 171 -20.24 15.62 9.61
N ARG A 172 -19.17 15.20 10.29
CA ARG A 172 -19.23 14.55 11.61
C ARG A 172 -18.11 15.05 12.54
N PRO A 173 -18.03 16.37 12.81
CA PRO A 173 -16.91 16.97 13.56
C PRO A 173 -16.75 16.41 14.99
N ASP A 174 -17.84 16.04 15.65
CA ASP A 174 -17.79 15.42 16.99
C ASP A 174 -17.15 14.02 16.94
N ASP A 175 -17.49 13.22 15.93
CA ASP A 175 -16.88 11.90 15.72
C ASP A 175 -15.42 12.04 15.29
N TRP A 176 -15.08 13.05 14.48
CA TRP A 176 -13.69 13.39 14.17
C TRP A 176 -12.88 13.62 15.45
N GLN A 177 -13.37 14.49 16.33
CA GLN A 177 -12.70 14.81 17.59
C GLN A 177 -12.57 13.56 18.48
N ALA A 178 -13.63 12.76 18.58
CA ALA A 178 -13.62 11.52 19.36
C ALA A 178 -12.61 10.49 18.82
N VAL A 179 -12.48 10.36 17.49
CA VAL A 179 -11.46 9.49 16.87
C VAL A 179 -10.05 10.04 17.11
N HIS A 180 -9.84 11.34 16.95
CA HIS A 180 -8.57 12.00 17.22
C HIS A 180 -8.09 11.74 18.66
N ASP A 181 -8.97 11.93 19.64
CA ASP A 181 -8.63 11.74 21.07
C ASP A 181 -8.48 10.26 21.46
N ALA A 182 -9.14 9.36 20.73
CA ALA A 182 -8.99 7.93 20.91
C ALA A 182 -7.72 7.36 20.25
N LEU A 183 -7.22 7.98 19.17
CA LEU A 183 -6.13 7.45 18.35
C LEU A 183 -4.88 7.03 19.16
N PRO A 184 -4.39 7.79 20.15
CA PRO A 184 -3.22 7.39 20.95
C PRO A 184 -3.41 6.05 21.68
N ARG A 185 -4.65 5.72 22.03
CA ARG A 185 -5.05 4.53 22.79
C ARG A 185 -5.73 3.46 21.94
N TRP A 186 -5.75 3.62 20.61
CA TRP A 186 -6.34 2.66 19.68
C TRP A 186 -5.26 2.04 18.76
N PRO A 187 -4.54 0.99 19.21
CA PRO A 187 -3.41 0.40 18.49
C PRO A 187 -3.74 -0.02 17.06
N PHE A 188 -4.91 -0.61 16.85
CA PHE A 188 -5.38 -1.01 15.52
C PHE A 188 -5.42 0.16 14.54
N LEU A 189 -6.13 1.24 14.91
CA LEU A 189 -6.27 2.40 14.04
C LEU A 189 -4.92 3.09 13.82
N LYS A 190 -4.12 3.21 14.89
CA LYS A 190 -2.77 3.75 14.80
C LYS A 190 -1.95 2.97 13.78
N TYR A 191 -1.90 1.65 13.89
CA TYR A 191 -1.18 0.80 12.96
C TYR A 191 -1.70 0.91 11.51
N LEU A 192 -3.02 0.93 11.32
CA LEU A 192 -3.64 1.12 9.99
C LEU A 192 -3.19 2.44 9.35
N LEU A 193 -3.34 3.56 10.06
CA LEU A 193 -2.93 4.88 9.57
C LEU A 193 -1.42 4.98 9.34
N HIS A 194 -0.62 4.26 10.14
CA HIS A 194 0.82 4.21 9.92
C HIS A 194 1.18 3.53 8.58
N ASN A 195 0.43 2.51 8.17
CA ASN A 195 0.61 1.85 6.89
C ASN A 195 0.15 2.75 5.74
N VAL A 196 -1.02 3.39 5.87
CA VAL A 196 -1.50 4.39 4.88
C VAL A 196 -0.46 5.49 4.68
N GLU A 197 0.06 6.06 5.77
CA GLU A 197 1.12 7.06 5.72
C GLU A 197 2.39 6.54 5.05
N ALA A 198 2.79 5.29 5.32
CA ALA A 198 3.95 4.70 4.66
C ALA A 198 3.73 4.59 3.14
N SER A 199 2.54 4.18 2.68
CA SER A 199 2.19 4.15 1.27
C SER A 199 2.17 5.56 0.64
N LEU A 200 1.65 6.57 1.36
CA LEU A 200 1.67 7.97 0.91
C LEU A 200 3.09 8.53 0.78
N LEU A 201 4.01 8.13 1.67
CA LEU A 201 5.42 8.54 1.59
C LEU A 201 6.15 7.87 0.43
N MET A 202 5.73 6.66 0.05
CA MET A 202 6.25 5.96 -1.12
C MET A 202 5.62 6.47 -2.43
N ALA A 203 4.46 7.09 -2.38
CA ALA A 203 3.87 7.77 -3.53
C ALA A 203 4.63 9.06 -3.89
N ASP A 204 4.80 9.32 -5.19
CA ASP A 204 5.51 10.50 -5.70
C ASP A 204 4.71 11.17 -6.84
N PRO A 205 4.05 12.32 -6.59
CA PRO A 205 3.26 13.04 -7.59
C PRO A 205 4.01 13.41 -8.88
N ALA A 206 5.32 13.71 -8.79
CA ALA A 206 6.12 14.06 -9.96
C ALA A 206 6.33 12.83 -10.85
N ILE A 207 6.60 11.68 -10.24
CA ILE A 207 6.74 10.42 -10.98
C ILE A 207 5.37 9.90 -11.47
N MET A 208 4.30 10.05 -10.70
CA MET A 208 2.93 9.74 -11.18
C MET A 208 2.63 10.51 -12.47
N THR A 209 2.96 11.81 -12.51
CA THR A 209 2.79 12.67 -13.69
C THR A 209 3.66 12.22 -14.86
N LEU A 210 4.92 11.85 -14.60
CA LEU A 210 5.84 11.31 -15.59
C LEU A 210 5.28 10.05 -16.28
N TYR A 211 4.70 9.13 -15.53
CA TYR A 211 4.09 7.91 -16.10
C TYR A 211 2.74 8.19 -16.76
N ALA A 212 1.93 9.08 -16.19
CA ALA A 212 0.65 9.50 -16.78
C ALA A 212 0.84 10.17 -18.15
N ALA A 213 2.02 10.73 -18.45
CA ALA A 213 2.35 11.25 -19.78
C ALA A 213 2.34 10.17 -20.89
N LEU A 214 2.38 8.88 -20.54
CA LEU A 214 2.23 7.77 -21.49
C LEU A 214 0.78 7.53 -21.93
N VAL A 215 -0.20 8.17 -21.29
CA VAL A 215 -1.62 8.07 -21.64
C VAL A 215 -1.87 8.91 -22.90
N PRO A 216 -2.26 8.31 -24.04
CA PRO A 216 -2.41 9.06 -25.30
C PRO A 216 -3.58 10.04 -25.30
N ASP A 217 -4.68 9.67 -24.64
CA ASP A 217 -5.85 10.52 -24.46
C ASP A 217 -5.58 11.51 -23.33
N THR A 218 -5.36 12.78 -23.71
CA THR A 218 -5.06 13.87 -22.76
C THR A 218 -6.23 14.19 -21.85
N ALA A 219 -7.48 14.09 -22.33
CA ALA A 219 -8.65 14.35 -21.52
C ALA A 219 -8.81 13.26 -20.44
N LEU A 220 -8.68 11.99 -20.83
CA LEU A 220 -8.69 10.87 -19.88
C LEU A 220 -7.55 11.00 -18.85
N ARG A 221 -6.33 11.31 -19.31
CA ARG A 221 -5.17 11.53 -18.46
C ARG A 221 -5.45 12.59 -17.41
N ASP A 222 -5.92 13.75 -17.84
CA ASP A 222 -6.09 14.91 -16.96
C ASP A 222 -7.23 14.67 -15.95
N ILE A 223 -8.33 14.03 -16.37
CA ILE A 223 -9.43 13.65 -15.47
C ILE A 223 -8.95 12.66 -14.40
N MET A 224 -8.25 11.60 -14.79
CA MET A 224 -7.82 10.55 -13.84
C MET A 224 -6.70 11.04 -12.93
N LEU A 225 -5.69 11.70 -13.49
CA LEU A 225 -4.54 12.18 -12.73
C LEU A 225 -4.96 13.28 -11.73
N SER A 226 -5.82 14.22 -12.13
CA SER A 226 -6.30 15.26 -11.20
C SER A 226 -7.09 14.67 -10.03
N ARG A 227 -7.97 13.69 -10.27
CA ARG A 227 -8.67 12.95 -9.21
C ARG A 227 -7.71 12.25 -8.25
N ILE A 228 -6.67 11.60 -8.79
CA ILE A 228 -5.66 10.88 -8.01
C ILE A 228 -4.81 11.85 -7.17
N LEU A 229 -4.33 12.94 -7.76
CA LEU A 229 -3.52 13.93 -7.05
C LEU A 229 -4.31 14.68 -5.98
N ALA A 230 -5.58 14.99 -6.24
CA ALA A 230 -6.46 15.61 -5.25
C ALA A 230 -6.71 14.66 -4.06
N GLU A 231 -6.94 13.37 -4.32
CA GLU A 231 -7.10 12.38 -3.25
C GLU A 231 -5.80 12.17 -2.46
N TYR A 232 -4.65 12.17 -3.15
CA TYR A 232 -3.34 12.07 -2.50
C TYR A 232 -3.13 13.21 -1.51
N GLN A 233 -3.45 14.45 -1.91
CA GLN A 233 -3.33 15.61 -1.05
C GLN A 233 -4.30 15.52 0.14
N ARG A 234 -5.59 15.21 -0.10
CA ARG A 234 -6.57 15.00 0.98
C ARG A 234 -6.14 13.94 1.97
N ALA A 235 -5.62 12.80 1.49
CA ALA A 235 -5.16 11.72 2.35
C ALA A 235 -3.96 12.14 3.21
N ARG A 236 -3.00 12.86 2.63
CA ARG A 236 -1.86 13.40 3.39
C ARG A 236 -2.28 14.36 4.48
N ASP A 237 -3.15 15.30 4.15
CA ASP A 237 -3.60 16.33 5.09
C ASP A 237 -4.48 15.72 6.19
N GLY A 238 -5.44 14.87 5.82
CA GLY A 238 -6.32 14.19 6.77
C GLY A 238 -5.56 13.28 7.73
N VAL A 239 -4.59 12.49 7.24
CA VAL A 239 -3.76 11.63 8.10
C VAL A 239 -2.87 12.47 9.01
N ALA A 240 -2.25 13.54 8.52
CA ALA A 240 -1.43 14.43 9.34
C ALA A 240 -2.25 15.12 10.43
N ALA A 241 -3.45 15.61 10.09
CA ALA A 241 -4.38 16.23 11.03
C ALA A 241 -4.82 15.23 12.11
N LEU A 242 -5.13 13.99 11.74
CA LEU A 242 -5.57 12.98 12.70
C LEU A 242 -4.45 12.54 13.66
N PHE A 243 -3.19 12.56 13.21
CA PHE A 243 -2.04 12.34 14.09
C PHE A 243 -1.65 13.56 14.95
N GLY A 244 -2.22 14.75 14.68
CA GLY A 244 -1.92 15.99 15.40
C GLY A 244 -0.56 16.63 15.09
N GLU A 245 0.27 15.99 14.27
CA GLU A 245 1.60 16.49 13.90
C GLU A 245 2.01 16.10 12.47
N PRO A 246 2.78 16.97 11.78
CA PRO A 246 3.25 16.69 10.42
C PRO A 246 4.24 15.52 10.39
N VAL A 247 4.20 14.76 9.28
CA VAL A 247 5.04 13.57 9.07
C VAL A 247 6.54 13.84 9.23
N ILE A 248 7.00 15.06 8.92
CA ILE A 248 8.42 15.46 9.07
C ILE A 248 8.91 15.36 10.52
N ARG A 249 8.05 15.61 11.51
CA ARG A 249 8.38 15.47 12.93
C ARG A 249 8.28 14.03 13.40
N ARG A 250 7.27 13.30 12.92
CA ARG A 250 7.00 11.92 13.36
C ARG A 250 7.93 10.88 12.72
N ARG A 251 8.41 11.11 11.49
CA ARG A 251 9.20 10.13 10.71
C ARG A 251 10.39 10.71 9.93
N PRO A 252 11.28 11.51 10.55
CA PRO A 252 12.40 12.15 9.84
C PRO A 252 13.34 11.13 9.18
N GLY A 253 13.63 10.01 9.85
CA GLY A 253 14.52 8.96 9.31
C GLY A 253 13.96 8.25 8.06
N GLN A 254 12.64 8.01 8.02
CA GLN A 254 11.99 7.41 6.86
C GLN A 254 12.04 8.36 5.65
N LEU A 255 11.74 9.65 5.89
CA LEU A 255 11.82 10.68 4.85
C LEU A 255 13.24 10.83 4.29
N HIS A 256 14.25 10.85 5.15
CA HIS A 256 15.64 10.88 4.71
C HIS A 256 15.99 9.67 3.83
N THR A 257 15.60 8.46 4.27
CA THR A 257 15.84 7.23 3.52
C THR A 257 15.18 7.26 2.14
N ILE A 258 13.94 7.74 2.06
CA ILE A 258 13.20 7.89 0.80
C ILE A 258 13.89 8.91 -0.10
N ALA A 259 14.28 10.08 0.43
CA ALA A 259 14.95 11.12 -0.34
C ALA A 259 16.26 10.62 -0.98
N VAL A 260 17.07 9.86 -0.24
CA VAL A 260 18.31 9.26 -0.76
C VAL A 260 18.00 8.26 -1.89
N ARG A 261 17.00 7.40 -1.71
CA ARG A 261 16.58 6.42 -2.73
C ARG A 261 16.03 7.10 -3.99
N ASN A 262 15.21 8.13 -3.83
CA ASN A 262 14.60 8.85 -4.95
C ASN A 262 15.66 9.45 -5.88
N ARG A 263 16.80 9.93 -5.36
CA ARG A 263 17.92 10.43 -6.19
C ARG A 263 18.47 9.34 -7.12
N GLY A 264 18.65 8.12 -6.64
CA GLY A 264 19.12 6.99 -7.46
C GLY A 264 18.04 6.44 -8.40
N LEU A 265 16.77 6.50 -8.00
CA LEU A 265 15.64 5.97 -8.77
C LEU A 265 15.15 6.91 -9.87
N ALA A 266 15.39 8.22 -9.77
CA ALA A 266 14.86 9.21 -10.71
C ALA A 266 15.20 8.87 -12.17
N TRP A 267 16.47 8.59 -12.46
CA TRP A 267 16.90 8.22 -13.81
C TRP A 267 16.24 6.92 -14.30
N LEU A 268 16.10 5.92 -13.42
CA LEU A 268 15.45 4.65 -13.75
C LEU A 268 13.97 4.84 -14.12
N HIS A 269 13.26 5.75 -13.46
CA HIS A 269 11.87 6.06 -13.81
C HIS A 269 11.75 6.72 -15.19
N HIS A 270 12.64 7.67 -15.51
CA HIS A 270 12.67 8.29 -16.84
C HIS A 270 13.01 7.26 -17.93
N GLU A 271 13.99 6.40 -17.67
CA GLU A 271 14.38 5.36 -18.62
C GLU A 271 13.28 4.31 -18.81
N GLN A 272 12.59 3.90 -17.73
CA GLN A 272 11.44 3.00 -17.82
C GLN A 272 10.32 3.61 -18.67
N VAL A 273 9.98 4.89 -18.49
CA VAL A 273 8.97 5.58 -19.32
C VAL A 273 9.38 5.65 -20.79
N ARG A 274 10.65 5.97 -21.07
CA ARG A 274 11.19 5.96 -22.45
C ARG A 274 11.09 4.58 -23.09
N LEU A 275 11.45 3.54 -22.35
CA LEU A 275 11.39 2.14 -22.80
C LEU A 275 9.95 1.67 -23.01
N LEU A 276 9.01 2.04 -22.13
CA LEU A 276 7.58 1.75 -22.29
C LEU A 276 7.03 2.38 -23.56
N ALA A 277 7.32 3.66 -23.80
CA ALA A 277 6.89 4.35 -25.03
C ALA A 277 7.45 3.66 -26.28
N ALA A 278 8.74 3.35 -26.28
CA ALA A 278 9.40 2.66 -27.40
C ALA A 278 8.82 1.25 -27.64
N TYR A 279 8.61 0.48 -26.56
CA TYR A 279 8.06 -0.87 -26.63
C TYR A 279 6.62 -0.89 -27.16
N ARG A 280 5.78 0.05 -26.70
CA ARG A 280 4.38 0.16 -27.13
C ARG A 280 4.25 0.62 -28.58
N ALA A 281 5.17 1.45 -29.06
CA ALA A 281 5.21 1.89 -30.45
C ALA A 281 5.72 0.80 -31.40
N ALA A 282 6.76 0.06 -30.99
CA ALA A 282 7.35 -1.02 -31.77
C ALA A 282 7.87 -2.14 -30.86
N PRO A 283 7.05 -3.16 -30.57
CA PRO A 283 7.43 -4.24 -29.67
C PRO A 283 8.66 -5.02 -30.18
N LYS A 284 9.76 -4.94 -29.44
CA LYS A 284 11.01 -5.65 -29.73
C LYS A 284 11.52 -6.34 -28.47
N GLU A 285 12.07 -7.53 -28.62
CA GLU A 285 12.60 -8.33 -27.50
C GLU A 285 13.71 -7.61 -26.74
N VAL A 286 14.61 -6.92 -27.46
CA VAL A 286 15.68 -6.11 -26.84
C VAL A 286 15.12 -5.02 -25.93
N THR A 287 14.08 -4.31 -26.37
CA THR A 287 13.43 -3.27 -25.59
C THR A 287 12.69 -3.85 -24.38
N LEU A 288 12.03 -5.00 -24.56
CA LEU A 288 11.38 -5.71 -23.45
C LEU A 288 12.40 -6.13 -22.39
N ASN A 289 13.54 -6.72 -22.78
CA ASN A 289 14.57 -7.13 -21.83
C ASN A 289 15.13 -5.95 -21.03
N ALA A 290 15.40 -4.81 -21.69
CA ALA A 290 15.81 -3.58 -21.00
C ALA A 290 14.71 -3.09 -20.03
N LEU A 291 13.45 -3.14 -20.45
CA LEU A 291 12.31 -2.75 -19.61
C LEU A 291 12.20 -3.64 -18.37
N LEU A 292 12.34 -4.96 -18.51
CA LEU A 292 12.35 -5.90 -17.39
C LEU A 292 13.50 -5.64 -16.41
N LEU A 293 14.67 -5.23 -16.90
CA LEU A 293 15.78 -4.80 -16.03
C LEU A 293 15.40 -3.56 -15.21
N THR A 294 14.73 -2.56 -15.82
CA THR A 294 14.26 -1.40 -15.05
C THR A 294 13.20 -1.77 -14.02
N VAL A 295 12.28 -2.69 -14.34
CA VAL A 295 11.26 -3.18 -13.40
C VAL A 295 11.91 -3.78 -12.15
N ASN A 296 12.91 -4.64 -12.35
CA ASN A 296 13.68 -5.25 -11.26
C ASN A 296 14.47 -4.20 -10.46
N ALA A 297 15.18 -3.30 -11.15
CA ALA A 297 16.00 -2.28 -10.49
C ALA A 297 15.16 -1.33 -9.62
N ILE A 298 14.01 -0.88 -10.13
CA ILE A 298 13.08 -0.02 -9.39
C ILE A 298 12.49 -0.77 -8.19
N ALA A 299 12.07 -2.03 -8.38
CA ALA A 299 11.54 -2.85 -7.29
C ALA A 299 12.57 -3.00 -6.15
N MET A 300 13.82 -3.31 -6.49
CA MET A 300 14.92 -3.44 -5.53
C MET A 300 15.25 -2.12 -4.83
N GLY A 301 15.19 -0.99 -5.56
CA GLY A 301 15.44 0.33 -4.98
C GLY A 301 14.33 0.79 -4.04
N GLN A 302 13.07 0.46 -4.32
CA GLN A 302 11.93 0.79 -3.46
C GLN A 302 11.88 -0.08 -2.19
N LYS A 303 12.28 -1.36 -2.28
CA LYS A 303 12.31 -2.38 -1.21
C LYS A 303 10.95 -2.77 -0.60
N THR A 304 9.87 -2.05 -0.89
CA THR A 304 8.54 -2.31 -0.31
C THR A 304 7.47 -1.91 -1.33
N THR A 305 6.60 -2.84 -1.71
CA THR A 305 5.67 -2.67 -2.84
C THR A 305 4.19 -2.64 -2.45
N GLY A 306 3.83 -2.80 -1.17
CA GLY A 306 2.45 -2.75 -0.69
C GLY A 306 2.37 -2.92 0.80
#